data_AF-A0A418V9V9-F1
#
_entry.id   AF-A0A418V9V9-F1
#
_cell.length_a   1.000
_cell.length_b   1.000
_cell.length_c   1.000
_cell.angle_alpha   90.00
_cell.angle_beta   90.00
_cell.angle_gamma   90.00
#
_symmetry.space_group_name_H-M   'P 1'
#
loop_
_entity.id
_entity.type
_entity.pdbx_description
1 polymer ?
#
loop_
_entity_poly.entity_id
_entity_poly.type
_entity_poly.pdbx_seq_one_letter_code
_entity_poly.pdbx_strand_id
1 'polypeptide(L)' 'MDLDSWQPRDIARRLATAVASLIGVTAFLALWLGLPTHFLLAMLGGGGLGFLSFLLVHPLLRAFYR' A
#
# COMPACT_ATOMS: atom_id res chain seq x y z
N MET A 1 12.87 -21.89 1.97
CA MET A 1 13.05 -20.63 2.71
C MET A 1 12.33 -20.80 4.02
N ASP A 2 13.02 -20.63 5.14
CA ASP A 2 12.46 -20.76 6.47
C ASP A 2 11.56 -19.54 6.75
N LEU A 3 10.26 -19.71 6.50
CA LEU A 3 9.26 -18.63 6.60
C LEU A 3 9.05 -18.17 8.06
N ASP A 4 9.48 -18.98 9.03
CA ASP A 4 9.39 -18.70 10.47
C ASP A 4 10.56 -17.84 11.01
N SER A 5 11.58 -17.55 10.20
CA SER A 5 12.74 -16.73 10.61
C SER A 5 12.44 -15.21 10.68
N TRP A 6 11.26 -14.77 10.22
CA TRP A 6 10.97 -13.35 10.09
C TRP A 6 10.49 -12.75 11.40
N GLN A 7 11.13 -11.65 11.79
CA GLN A 7 10.70 -10.91 12.97
C GLN A 7 9.29 -10.32 12.74
N PRO A 8 8.43 -10.26 13.77
CA PRO A 8 7.06 -9.73 13.66
C PRO A 8 6.99 -8.32 13.04
N ARG A 9 8.03 -7.50 13.29
CA ARG A 9 8.20 -6.17 12.70
C ARG A 9 8.36 -6.21 11.17
N ASP A 10 9.09 -7.19 10.64
CA ASP A 10 9.28 -7.35 9.21
C ASP A 10 8.01 -7.84 8.52
N ILE A 11 7.25 -8.71 9.18
CA ILE A 11 5.93 -9.17 8.72
C ILE A 11 4.97 -7.98 8.62
N ALA A 12 4.83 -7.18 9.67
CA ALA A 12 3.95 -6.00 9.69
C ALA A 12 4.30 -4.99 8.58
N ARG A 13 5.60 -4.74 8.36
CA ARG A 13 6.07 -3.85 7.29
C ARG A 13 5.72 -4.41 5.91
N ARG A 14 6.02 -5.68 5.65
CA ARG A 14 5.78 -6.32 4.34
C ARG A 14 4.29 -6.38 4.01
N LEU A 15 3.44 -6.75 4.98
CA LEU A 15 1.98 -6.72 4.83
C LEU A 15 1.47 -5.30 4.55
N ALA A 16 1.96 -4.29 5.28
CA ALA A 16 1.59 -2.91 5.02
C ALA A 16 2.00 -2.45 3.62
N THR A 17 3.21 -2.82 3.17
CA THR A 17 3.66 -2.51 1.80
C THR A 17 2.82 -3.23 0.75
N ALA A 18 2.46 -4.49 0.97
CA ALA A 18 1.60 -5.24 0.06
C ALA A 18 0.23 -4.56 -0.07
N VAL A 19 -0.43 -4.25 1.05
CA VAL A 19 -1.72 -3.55 1.08
C VAL A 19 -1.63 -2.17 0.40
N ALA A 20 -0.60 -1.40 0.72
CA ALA A 20 -0.37 -0.08 0.13
C ALA A 20 -0.19 -0.15 -1.39
N SER A 21 0.58 -1.13 -1.89
CA SER A 21 0.79 -1.32 -3.33
C SER A 21 -0.50 -1.71 -4.05
N LEU A 22 -1.30 -2.58 -3.45
CA LEU A 22 -2.56 -3.05 -4.00
C LEU A 22 -3.58 -1.91 -4.09
N ILE A 23 -3.71 -1.12 -3.02
CA ILE A 23 -4.56 0.07 -2.99
C ILE A 23 -4.07 1.13 -3.98
N GLY A 24 -2.76 1.39 -4.02
CA GLY A 24 -2.20 2.40 -4.91
C GLY A 24 -2.39 2.07 -6.39
N VAL A 25 -2.12 0.83 -6.79
CA VAL A 25 -2.34 0.37 -8.18
C VAL A 25 -3.84 0.38 -8.52
N THR A 26 -4.70 -0.10 -7.62
CA THR A 26 -6.14 -0.12 -7.87
C THR A 26 -6.71 1.30 -8.00
N ALA A 27 -6.30 2.22 -7.12
CA ALA A 27 -6.71 3.62 -7.18
C ALA A 27 -6.19 4.31 -8.44
N PHE A 28 -4.94 4.04 -8.85
CA PHE A 28 -4.41 4.51 -10.13
C PHE A 28 -5.28 4.04 -11.30
N LEU A 29 -5.56 2.73 -11.38
CA LEU A 29 -6.38 2.18 -12.47
C LEU A 29 -7.79 2.76 -12.46
N ALA A 30 -8.41 2.91 -11.29
CA ALA A 30 -9.74 3.51 -11.16
C ALA A 30 -9.75 4.97 -11.66
N LEU A 31 -8.76 5.78 -11.26
CA LEU A 31 -8.64 7.17 -11.68
C LEU A 31 -8.30 7.30 -13.17
N TRP A 32 -7.42 6.43 -13.68
CA TRP A 32 -7.03 6.41 -15.09
C TRP A 32 -8.20 6.01 -15.99
N LEU A 33 -8.96 4.99 -15.62
CA LEU A 33 -10.12 4.55 -16.40
C LEU A 33 -11.31 5.52 -16.27
N GLY A 34 -11.44 6.23 -15.14
CA GLY A 34 -12.48 7.23 -14.93
C GLY A 34 -12.19 8.60 -15.58
N LEU A 35 -10.92 9.02 -15.60
CA LEU A 35 -10.44 10.29 -16.18
C LEU A 35 -9.17 10.05 -17.04
N PRO A 36 -9.31 9.43 -18.23
CA PRO A 36 -8.18 8.94 -19.02
C PRO A 36 -7.28 10.05 -19.59
N THR A 37 -7.74 11.29 -19.66
CA THR A 37 -6.95 12.43 -20.14
C THR A 37 -5.88 12.89 -19.14
N HIS A 38 -5.94 12.46 -17.88
CA HIS A 38 -5.12 13.00 -16.80
C HIS A 38 -4.19 11.96 -16.16
N PHE A 39 -3.27 11.38 -16.95
CA PHE A 39 -2.35 10.32 -16.51
C PHE A 39 -1.58 10.70 -15.26
N LEU A 40 -0.96 11.88 -15.29
CA LEU A 40 -0.12 12.36 -14.19
C LEU A 40 -0.94 12.53 -12.91
N LEU A 41 -2.17 13.03 -12.99
CA LEU A 41 -3.05 13.16 -11.83
C LEU A 41 -3.52 11.80 -11.31
N ALA A 42 -3.86 10.87 -12.20
CA ALA A 42 -4.20 9.50 -11.81
C ALA A 42 -3.01 8.82 -11.12
N MET A 43 -1.79 9.01 -11.65
CA MET A 43 -0.55 8.45 -11.09
C MET A 43 -0.23 9.03 -9.71
N LEU A 44 -0.33 10.37 -9.56
CA LEU A 44 -0.16 11.04 -8.27
C LEU A 44 -1.24 10.64 -7.27
N GLY A 45 -2.50 10.51 -7.72
CA GLY A 45 -3.61 10.06 -6.90
C GLY A 45 -3.42 8.63 -6.40
N GLY A 46 -3.09 7.70 -7.28
CA GLY A 46 -2.82 6.31 -6.92
C GLY A 46 -1.59 6.17 -6.01
N GLY A 47 -0.48 6.82 -6.35
CA GLY A 47 0.72 6.84 -5.51
C GLY A 47 0.46 7.45 -4.13
N GLY A 48 -0.26 8.58 -4.09
CA GLY A 48 -0.64 9.25 -2.86
C GLY A 48 -1.54 8.39 -1.97
N LEU A 49 -2.57 7.76 -2.55
CA LEU A 49 -3.47 6.87 -1.82
C LEU A 49 -2.76 5.61 -1.30
N GLY A 50 -1.86 5.02 -2.09
CA GLY A 50 -1.02 3.91 -1.65
C GLY A 50 -0.12 4.31 -0.47
N PHE A 51 0.55 5.46 -0.56
CA PHE A 51 1.38 5.98 0.52
C PHE A 51 0.59 6.28 1.81
N LEU A 52 -0.56 6.95 1.68
CA LEU A 52 -1.45 7.21 2.82
C LEU A 52 -1.94 5.91 3.45
N SER A 53 -2.30 4.92 2.64
CA SER A 53 -2.67 3.61 3.15
C SER A 53 -1.54 2.95 3.93
N PHE A 54 -0.28 3.06 3.50
CA PHE A 54 0.85 2.53 4.25
C PHE A 54 0.96 3.20 5.63
N LEU A 55 0.86 4.54 5.67
CA LEU A 55 0.94 5.30 6.92
C LEU A 55 -0.15 4.94 7.93
N LEU A 56 -1.32 4.51 7.46
CA LEU A 56 -2.44 4.07 8.31
C LEU A 56 -2.34 2.59 8.71
N VAL A 57 -2.01 1.71 7.76
CA VAL A 57 -2.03 0.25 7.96
C VAL A 57 -0.79 -0.24 8.71
N HIS A 58 0.38 0.33 8.43
CA HIS A 58 1.63 -0.06 9.10
C HIS A 58 1.59 0.09 10.64
N PRO A 59 1.14 1.22 11.23
CA PRO A 59 1.06 1.32 12.69
C PRO A 59 0.02 0.36 13.29
N LEU A 60 -1.09 0.11 12.58
CA LEU A 60 -2.12 -0.86 12.97
C LEU A 60 -1.55 -2.28 13.03
N LEU A 61 -0.91 -2.74 11.96
CA LEU A 61 -0.26 -4.05 11.93
C LEU A 61 0.86 -4.14 12.96
N ARG A 62 1.67 -3.08 13.09
CA ARG A 62 2.73 -3.05 14.12
C ARG A 62 2.15 -3.18 15.53
N ALA A 63 0.99 -2.60 15.82
CA ALA A 63 0.34 -2.75 17.12
C ALA A 63 -0.17 -4.18 17.35
N PHE A 64 -0.63 -4.86 16.30
CA PHE A 64 -1.13 -6.23 16.36
C PHE A 64 -0.02 -7.28 16.50
N TYR A 65 1.16 -7.02 15.92
CA TYR A 65 2.34 -7.89 15.94
C TYR A 65 3.36 -7.51 17.03
N ARG A 66 3.00 -6.64 17.99
CA ARG A 66 3.78 -6.39 19.21
C ARG A 66 3.51 -7.49 20.23
#